data_AF-A0A7S1BRM0-F1
#
_entry.id   AF-A0A7S1BRM0-F1
#
_cell.length_a   1.000
_cell.length_b   1.000
_cell.length_c   1.000
_cell.angle_alpha   90.00
_cell.angle_beta   90.00
_cell.angle_gamma   90.00
#
_symmetry.space_group_name_H-M   'P 1'
#
loop_
_entity.id
_entity.type
_entity.pdbx_description
1 polymer ?
#
loop_
_entity_poly.entity_id
_entity_poly.type
_entity_poly.pdbx_seq_one_letter_code
_entity_poly.pdbx_strand_id
1 'polypeptide(L)'
;MMLGQEPRQTTSNIGHLNKPSIQALIHGLNRHYYSIVIDYRKNELEEQMLMNLHKNNWTKGLIVDRYEDHQKQNETIVEKMLKLTVEYNERVQQEEGKTAEQIIVDNVGKIDPKKHLESSVSELMSTNIIQCLGTMLDTVVF
;
A
#
# COMPACT_ATOMS: atom_id res chain seq x y z
N MET A 1 -19.29 -31.12 35.90
CA MET A 1 -19.39 -29.73 36.41
C MET A 1 -18.02 -29.08 36.30
N MET A 2 -17.90 -28.08 35.44
CA MET A 2 -17.07 -26.92 35.67
C MET A 2 -17.60 -25.87 34.70
N LEU A 3 -18.10 -24.77 35.28
CA LEU A 3 -18.66 -23.63 34.57
C LEU A 3 -17.75 -23.26 33.39
N GLY A 4 -18.32 -22.84 32.26
CA GLY A 4 -17.60 -22.34 31.08
C GLY A 4 -16.80 -21.05 31.31
N GLN A 5 -16.28 -20.88 32.52
CA GLN A 5 -15.27 -19.91 32.89
C GLN A 5 -13.91 -20.46 32.51
N GLU A 6 -13.11 -19.58 31.94
CA GLU A 6 -11.73 -19.87 31.65
C GLU A 6 -10.98 -20.18 32.96
N PRO A 7 -10.29 -21.34 33.08
CA PRO A 7 -9.67 -21.78 34.34
C PRO A 7 -8.45 -20.94 34.73
N ARG A 8 -8.07 -19.95 33.92
CA ARG A 8 -6.89 -19.11 34.13
C ARG A 8 -7.25 -17.88 34.92
N GLN A 9 -6.42 -17.56 35.91
CA GLN A 9 -6.52 -16.32 36.67
C GLN A 9 -5.74 -15.23 35.95
N THR A 10 -6.45 -14.19 35.48
CA THR A 10 -5.82 -13.00 34.90
C THR A 10 -5.31 -12.10 36.02
N THR A 11 -4.00 -12.15 36.29
CA THR A 11 -3.36 -11.36 37.37
C THR A 11 -2.68 -10.07 36.87
N SER A 12 -2.58 -9.89 35.56
CA SER A 12 -1.95 -8.72 34.89
C SER A 12 -2.95 -8.01 33.99
N ASN A 13 -2.85 -6.68 33.91
CA ASN A 13 -3.58 -5.82 32.96
C ASN A 13 -2.85 -5.67 31.62
N ILE A 14 -1.61 -6.17 31.52
CA ILE A 14 -0.77 -6.16 30.32
C ILE A 14 -0.74 -7.59 29.77
N GLY A 15 -1.30 -7.79 28.58
CA GLY A 15 -1.39 -9.10 27.91
C GLY A 15 -2.78 -9.73 27.92
N HIS A 16 -3.74 -9.12 27.21
CA HIS A 16 -5.08 -9.68 27.03
C HIS A 16 -5.02 -10.91 26.11
N LEU A 17 -5.88 -11.89 26.41
CA LEU A 17 -6.06 -13.04 25.54
C LEU A 17 -6.74 -12.63 24.24
N ASN A 18 -6.10 -12.95 23.12
CA ASN A 18 -6.69 -12.73 21.81
C ASN A 18 -7.93 -13.62 21.63
N LYS A 19 -8.94 -13.09 20.92
CA LYS A 19 -10.13 -13.86 20.59
C LYS A 19 -9.73 -15.12 19.82
N PRO A 20 -10.09 -16.32 20.30
CA PRO A 20 -9.68 -17.55 19.65
C PRO A 20 -10.37 -17.73 18.30
N SER A 21 -9.65 -18.34 17.35
CA SER A 21 -10.23 -18.82 16.08
C SER A 21 -11.20 -19.98 16.35
N ILE A 22 -12.28 -20.06 15.55
CA ILE A 22 -13.28 -21.14 15.63
C ILE A 22 -12.62 -22.51 15.47
N GLN A 23 -11.64 -22.62 14.57
CA GLN A 23 -10.90 -23.87 14.35
C GLN A 23 -10.17 -24.32 15.62
N ALA A 24 -9.48 -23.39 16.30
CA ALA A 24 -8.75 -23.71 17.54
C ALA A 24 -9.71 -24.16 18.65
N LEU A 25 -10.90 -23.55 18.74
CA LEU A 25 -11.95 -23.95 19.69
C LEU A 25 -12.48 -25.37 19.40
N ILE A 26 -12.73 -25.71 18.14
CA ILE A 26 -13.13 -27.07 17.71
C ILE A 26 -12.06 -28.09 18.08
N HIS A 27 -10.78 -27.74 17.90
CA HIS A 27 -9.65 -28.59 18.25
C HIS A 27 -9.32 -28.61 19.75
N GLY A 28 -10.15 -28.01 20.62
CA GLY A 28 -10.03 -28.19 22.07
C GLY A 28 -9.30 -27.08 22.83
N LEU A 29 -9.09 -25.91 22.23
CA LEU A 29 -8.67 -24.72 22.96
C LEU A 29 -9.71 -24.37 24.05
N ASN A 30 -9.26 -24.00 25.25
CA ASN A 30 -10.06 -23.78 26.46
C ASN A 30 -10.76 -25.03 27.04
N ARG A 31 -10.41 -26.23 26.54
CA ARG A 31 -10.85 -27.53 27.10
C ARG A 31 -9.68 -28.46 27.41
N HIS A 32 -8.80 -28.68 26.43
CA HIS A 32 -7.65 -29.58 26.53
C HIS A 32 -6.33 -28.83 26.65
N TYR A 33 -6.23 -27.64 26.07
CA TYR A 33 -5.07 -26.76 26.16
C TYR A 33 -5.50 -25.29 26.15
N TYR A 34 -4.55 -24.40 26.42
CA TYR A 34 -4.78 -22.95 26.48
C TYR A 34 -3.75 -22.20 25.62
N SER A 35 -4.11 -20.99 25.18
CA SER A 35 -3.25 -20.14 24.33
C SER A 35 -2.49 -19.13 25.16
N ILE A 36 -1.16 -19.11 25.08
CA ILE A 36 -0.30 -18.18 25.83
C ILE A 36 0.00 -16.95 24.97
N VAL A 37 -0.09 -15.76 25.56
CA VAL A 37 0.33 -14.53 24.90
C VAL A 37 1.86 -14.49 24.88
N ILE A 38 2.43 -14.35 23.69
CA ILE A 38 3.87 -14.20 23.49
C ILE A 38 4.13 -12.73 23.14
N ASP A 39 5.09 -12.13 23.83
CA ASP A 39 5.57 -10.79 23.52
C ASP A 39 7.08 -10.81 23.25
N TYR A 40 7.56 -9.83 22.49
CA TYR A 40 8.96 -9.70 22.12
C TYR A 40 9.59 -8.53 22.86
N ARG A 41 10.70 -8.80 23.55
CA ARG A 41 11.55 -7.73 24.08
C ARG A 41 12.40 -7.21 22.93
N LYS A 42 12.30 -5.90 22.66
CA LYS A 42 13.10 -5.22 21.64
C LYS A 42 14.10 -4.32 22.35
N ASN A 43 15.37 -4.45 22.00
CA ASN A 43 16.39 -3.52 22.45
C ASN A 43 16.47 -2.33 21.46
N GLU A 44 16.78 -1.14 21.96
CA GLU A 44 16.89 0.07 21.12
C GLU A 44 17.96 -0.12 20.03
N LEU A 45 19.09 -0.77 20.36
CA LEU A 45 20.16 -1.06 19.41
C LEU A 45 19.71 -2.03 18.31
N GLU A 46 18.94 -3.06 18.66
CA GLU A 46 18.41 -4.04 17.72
C GLU A 46 17.38 -3.39 16.79
N GLU A 47 16.53 -2.53 17.35
CA GLU A 47 15.56 -1.76 16.57
C GLU A 47 16.26 -0.83 15.59
N GLN A 48 17.26 -0.06 16.03
CA GLN A 48 18.05 0.79 15.14
C GLN A 48 18.77 -0.02 14.06
N MET A 49 19.36 -1.17 14.40
CA MET A 49 20.01 -2.06 13.45
C MET A 49 19.01 -2.58 12.39
N LEU A 50 17.85 -3.06 12.81
CA LEU A 50 16.82 -3.59 11.92
C LEU A 50 16.21 -2.48 11.06
N MET A 51 16.02 -1.28 11.61
CA MET A 51 15.57 -0.10 10.87
C MET A 51 16.57 0.33 9.79
N ASN A 52 17.86 0.02 9.95
CA ASN A 52 18.88 0.30 8.95
C ASN A 52 18.92 -0.74 7.81
N LEU A 53 18.36 -1.95 8.00
CA LEU A 53 18.46 -3.04 7.02
C LEU A 53 17.74 -2.75 5.70
N HIS A 54 16.63 -2.01 5.74
CA HIS A 54 15.80 -1.69 4.57
C HIS A 54 15.90 -0.23 4.14
N LYS A 55 16.93 0.52 4.58
CA LYS A 55 17.11 1.89 4.12
C LYS A 55 17.50 1.88 2.64
N ASN A 56 16.64 2.46 1.81
CA ASN A 56 17.03 2.80 0.45
C ASN A 56 18.21 3.77 0.53
N ASN A 57 19.27 3.48 -0.23
CA ASN A 57 20.40 4.39 -0.35
C ASN A 57 19.88 5.75 -0.83
N TRP A 58 20.02 6.79 -0.01
CA TRP A 58 19.61 8.15 -0.34
C TRP A 58 20.27 8.66 -1.63
N THR A 59 21.47 8.15 -1.94
CA THR A 59 22.20 8.43 -3.18
C THR A 59 21.46 7.98 -4.43
N LYS A 60 20.55 6.99 -4.35
CA LYS A 60 19.72 6.60 -5.52
C LYS A 60 18.86 7.75 -6.03
N GLY A 61 18.43 8.67 -5.15
CA GLY A 61 17.65 9.84 -5.55
C GLY A 61 18.49 10.98 -6.16
N LEU A 62 19.82 10.87 -6.12
CA LEU A 62 20.76 11.80 -6.74
C LEU A 62 21.31 11.28 -8.07
N ILE A 63 21.03 10.02 -8.42
CA ILE A 63 21.43 9.48 -9.72
C ILE A 63 20.40 9.95 -10.74
N VAL A 64 20.86 10.82 -11.65
CA VAL A 64 20.07 11.27 -12.80
C VAL A 64 20.04 10.15 -13.84
N ASP A 65 18.83 9.74 -14.23
CA ASP A 65 18.66 8.72 -15.27
C ASP A 65 19.09 9.25 -16.65
N ARG A 66 19.40 8.34 -17.57
CA ARG A 66 19.72 8.72 -18.95
C ARG A 66 18.54 9.45 -19.59
N TYR A 67 18.79 10.63 -20.14
CA TYR A 67 17.75 11.48 -20.75
C TYR A 67 16.94 10.76 -21.84
N GLU A 68 17.58 9.92 -22.66
CA GLU A 68 16.92 9.15 -23.72
C GLU A 68 15.88 8.17 -23.15
N ASP A 69 16.24 7.45 -22.09
CA ASP A 69 15.38 6.47 -21.44
C ASP A 69 14.22 7.16 -20.72
N HIS A 70 14.50 8.26 -20.00
CA HIS A 70 13.50 9.08 -19.32
C HIS A 70 12.51 9.71 -20.31
N GLN A 71 12.99 10.21 -21.45
CA GLN A 71 12.15 10.75 -22.51
C GLN A 71 11.21 9.67 -23.08
N LYS A 72 11.74 8.47 -23.34
CA LYS A 72 10.95 7.34 -23.85
C LYS A 72 9.89 6.87 -22.85
N GLN A 73 10.21 6.87 -21.55
CA GLN A 73 9.26 6.56 -20.49
C GLN A 73 8.13 7.60 -20.44
N ASN A 74 8.47 8.89 -20.48
CA ASN A 74 7.51 9.98 -20.53
C ASN A 74 6.58 9.87 -21.75
N GLU A 75 7.13 9.64 -22.95
CA GLU A 75 6.35 9.45 -24.17
C GLU A 75 5.36 8.28 -24.03
N THR A 76 5.83 7.13 -23.51
CA THR A 76 4.98 5.96 -23.29
C THR A 76 3.85 6.23 -22.31
N ILE A 77 4.10 6.99 -21.22
CA ILE A 77 3.08 7.33 -20.23
C ILE A 77 2.07 8.31 -20.84
N VAL A 78 2.51 9.32 -21.58
CA VAL A 78 1.64 10.29 -22.25
C VAL A 78 0.76 9.62 -23.30
N GLU A 79 1.29 8.67 -24.09
CA GLU A 79 0.49 7.88 -25.03
C GLU A 79 -0.60 7.06 -24.32
N LYS A 80 -0.28 6.44 -23.18
CA LYS A 80 -1.26 5.73 -22.36
C LYS A 80 -2.32 6.68 -21.81
N MET A 81 -1.93 7.85 -21.34
CA MET A 81 -2.85 8.88 -20.85
C MET A 81 -3.80 9.36 -21.94
N LEU A 82 -3.34 9.50 -23.19
CA LEU A 82 -4.20 9.85 -24.32
C LEU A 82 -5.29 8.80 -24.54
N LYS A 83 -4.92 7.51 -24.55
CA LYS A 83 -5.88 6.40 -24.68
C LYS A 83 -6.91 6.40 -23.55
N LEU A 84 -6.44 6.56 -22.31
CA LEU A 84 -7.32 6.60 -21.13
C LEU A 84 -8.24 7.84 -21.12
N THR A 85 -7.80 8.95 -21.70
CA THR A 85 -8.62 10.17 -21.81
C THR A 85 -9.77 10.00 -22.80
N VAL A 86 -9.54 9.30 -23.92
CA VAL A 86 -10.60 8.94 -24.87
C VAL A 86 -11.62 8.01 -24.19
N GLU A 87 -11.15 6.97 -23.51
CA GLU A 87 -12.03 6.04 -22.76
C GLU A 87 -12.79 6.76 -21.64
N TYR A 88 -12.15 7.69 -20.93
CA TYR A 88 -12.81 8.51 -19.92
C TYR A 88 -13.92 9.36 -20.51
N ASN A 89 -13.69 9.99 -21.67
CA ASN A 89 -14.71 10.78 -22.36
C ASN A 89 -15.92 9.94 -22.79
N GLU A 90 -15.68 8.76 -23.38
CA GLU A 90 -16.75 7.82 -23.71
C GLU A 90 -17.55 7.39 -22.48
N ARG A 91 -16.87 7.13 -21.36
CA ARG A 91 -17.52 6.75 -20.11
C ARG A 91 -18.38 7.86 -19.52
N VAL A 92 -17.90 9.11 -19.55
CA VAL A 92 -18.68 10.27 -19.09
C VAL A 92 -19.96 10.42 -19.92
N GLN A 93 -19.89 10.24 -21.24
CA GLN A 93 -21.08 10.26 -22.10
C GLN A 93 -22.07 9.11 -21.79
N GLN A 94 -21.57 7.93 -21.43
CA GLN A 94 -22.41 6.79 -21.05
C GLN A 94 -23.02 6.91 -19.65
N GLU A 95 -22.44 7.73 -18.78
CA GLU A 95 -22.93 8.02 -17.44
C GLU A 95 -24.03 9.11 -17.46
N GLU A 96 -24.15 9.90 -18.54
CA GLU A 96 -25.24 10.87 -18.70
C GLU A 96 -26.61 10.16 -18.73
N GLY A 97 -27.47 10.53 -17.78
CA GLY A 97 -28.84 10.01 -17.66
C GLY A 97 -29.02 8.80 -16.75
N LYS A 98 -27.95 8.26 -16.14
CA LYS A 98 -28.03 7.16 -15.16
C LYS A 98 -28.02 7.67 -13.72
N THR A 99 -28.60 6.90 -12.79
CA THR A 99 -28.49 7.20 -11.35
C THR A 99 -27.16 6.73 -10.78
N ALA A 100 -26.70 7.34 -9.69
CA ALA A 100 -25.40 7.02 -9.07
C ALA A 100 -25.26 5.54 -8.68
N GLU A 101 -26.34 4.90 -8.22
CA GLU A 101 -26.33 3.47 -7.85
C GLU A 101 -26.17 2.56 -9.07
N GLN A 102 -26.80 2.91 -10.19
CA GLN A 102 -26.66 2.18 -11.45
C GLN A 102 -25.25 2.32 -12.02
N ILE A 103 -24.65 3.52 -11.91
CA ILE A 103 -23.27 3.77 -12.33
C ILE A 103 -22.29 2.90 -11.53
N ILE A 104 -22.47 2.79 -10.20
CA ILE A 104 -21.60 1.95 -9.37
C ILE A 104 -21.66 0.49 -9.81
N VAL A 105 -22.86 -0.05 -10.06
CA VAL A 105 -23.04 -1.44 -10.49
C VAL A 105 -22.50 -1.69 -11.90
N ASP A 106 -22.76 -0.79 -12.85
CA ASP A 106 -22.29 -0.88 -14.24
C ASP A 106 -20.76 -0.80 -14.39
N ASN A 107 -20.12 -0.16 -13.40
CA ASN A 107 -18.69 0.08 -13.37
C ASN A 107 -17.90 -1.08 -12.71
N VAL A 108 -18.57 -2.04 -12.07
CA VAL A 108 -17.90 -3.20 -11.48
C VAL A 108 -17.31 -4.10 -12.57
N GLY A 109 -16.02 -4.41 -12.44
CA GLY A 109 -15.31 -5.31 -13.38
C GLY A 109 -14.76 -4.63 -14.63
N LYS A 110 -15.01 -3.33 -14.82
CA LYS A 110 -14.38 -2.51 -15.87
C LYS A 110 -13.20 -1.73 -15.31
N ILE A 111 -12.23 -1.43 -16.17
CA ILE A 111 -11.11 -0.53 -15.85
C ILE A 111 -11.71 0.85 -15.54
N ASP A 112 -11.26 1.51 -14.47
CA ASP A 112 -11.67 2.87 -14.14
C ASP A 112 -10.67 3.88 -14.73
N PRO A 113 -10.97 4.49 -15.90
CA PRO A 113 -10.03 5.33 -16.62
C PRO A 113 -9.64 6.57 -15.80
N LYS A 114 -10.53 7.09 -14.93
CA LYS A 114 -10.22 8.23 -14.07
C LYS A 114 -9.11 7.88 -13.08
N LYS A 115 -9.27 6.76 -12.37
CA LYS A 115 -8.27 6.30 -11.39
C LYS A 115 -6.93 6.00 -12.04
N HIS A 116 -6.94 5.42 -13.24
CA HIS A 116 -5.71 5.15 -13.98
C HIS A 116 -5.04 6.42 -14.53
N LEU A 117 -5.81 7.43 -14.93
CA LEU A 117 -5.28 8.76 -15.28
C LEU A 117 -4.60 9.42 -14.09
N GLU A 118 -5.25 9.45 -12.92
CA GLU A 118 -4.67 10.01 -11.69
C GLU A 118 -3.35 9.32 -11.30
N SER A 119 -3.30 7.99 -11.39
CA SER A 119 -2.09 7.22 -11.13
C SER A 119 -0.97 7.56 -12.13
N SER A 120 -1.30 7.66 -13.43
CA SER A 120 -0.32 7.97 -14.48
C SER A 120 0.25 9.38 -14.34
N VAL A 121 -0.60 10.36 -13.97
CA VAL A 121 -0.18 11.73 -13.69
C VAL A 121 0.75 11.79 -12.48
N SER A 122 0.41 11.08 -11.40
CA SER A 122 1.23 11.04 -10.18
C SER A 122 2.61 10.46 -10.46
N GLU A 123 2.68 9.36 -11.21
CA GLU A 123 3.95 8.75 -11.65
C GLU A 123 4.76 9.71 -12.51
N LEU A 124 4.15 10.28 -13.55
CA LEU A 124 4.82 11.21 -14.47
C LEU A 124 5.35 12.45 -13.75
N MET A 125 4.57 13.04 -12.84
CA MET A 125 5.04 14.18 -12.05
C MET A 125 6.21 13.80 -11.13
N SER A 126 6.10 12.68 -10.41
CA SER A 126 7.14 12.23 -9.48
C SER A 126 8.48 12.04 -10.19
N THR A 127 8.49 11.30 -11.30
CA THR A 127 9.72 11.02 -12.06
C THR A 127 10.32 12.30 -12.66
N ASN A 128 9.49 13.19 -13.22
CA ASN A 128 9.99 14.44 -13.79
C ASN A 128 10.51 15.43 -12.74
N ILE A 129 9.85 15.53 -11.57
CA ILE A 129 10.30 16.41 -10.49
C ILE A 129 11.65 15.92 -9.94
N ILE A 130 11.81 14.61 -9.73
CA ILE A 130 13.07 14.03 -9.25
C ILE A 130 14.20 14.27 -10.26
N GLN A 131 13.95 14.02 -11.56
CA GLN A 131 14.95 14.24 -12.61
C GLN A 131 15.35 15.73 -12.73
N CYS A 132 14.38 16.65 -12.71
CA CYS A 132 14.66 18.09 -12.74
C CYS A 132 15.43 18.54 -11.48
N LEU A 133 15.06 18.05 -10.30
CA LEU A 133 15.75 18.40 -9.07
C LEU A 133 17.18 17.83 -9.03
N GLY A 134 17.37 16.58 -9.46
CA GLY A 134 18.68 15.94 -9.54
C GLY A 134 19.63 16.70 -10.46
N THR A 135 19.16 17.07 -11.66
CA THR A 135 19.96 17.87 -12.61
C THR A 135 20.31 19.25 -12.07
N MET A 136 19.36 19.95 -11.42
CA MET A 136 19.65 21.25 -10.79
C MET A 136 20.68 21.13 -9.66
N LEU A 137 20.57 20.10 -8.82
CA LEU A 137 21.52 19.87 -7.72
C LEU A 137 22.91 19.54 -8.26
N ASP A 138 23.01 18.69 -9.28
CA ASP A 138 24.29 18.31 -9.87
C ASP A 138 25.06 19.54 -10.39
N THR A 139 24.37 20.52 -10.98
CA THR A 139 25.02 21.74 -11.50
C THR A 139 25.57 22.69 -10.43
N VAL A 140 25.10 22.59 -9.18
CA VAL A 140 25.50 23.49 -8.08
C VAL A 140 26.49 22.81 -7.13
N VAL A 141 26.33 21.51 -6.92
CA VAL A 141 27.11 20.74 -5.93
C VAL A 141 28.40 20.16 -6.54
N PHE A 142 28.39 19.79 -7.82
CA PHE A 142 29.51 19.18 -8.53
C PHE A 142 30.03 20.08 -9.65
#